data_AF-A0A7J9GUK4-F1
#
_entry.id   AF-A0A7J9GUK4-F1
#
_cell.length_a   1.000
_cell.length_b   1.000
_cell.length_c   1.000
_cell.angle_alpha   90.00
_cell.angle_beta   90.00
_cell.angle_gamma   90.00
#
_symmetry.space_group_name_H-M   'P 1'
#
loop_
_entity.id
_entity.type
_entity.pdbx_description
1 polymer ?
#
loop_
_entity_poly.entity_id
_entity_poly.type
_entity_poly.pdbx_seq_one_letter_code
_entity_poly.pdbx_strand_id
1 'polypeptide(L)'
;MYWIAVAYSAPIAIATTVFLIYPIGQESFSDGVAGVCGGSLFSAIYGSLVTSSLIRETTENEPANEDYRFSQEEETYNIVAAHDYFGRLIFQYASFNNSRSLHFFLAA
;
A
#
# COMPACT_ATOMS: atom_id res chain seq x y z
N MET A 1 5.45 -11.13 -12.60
CA MET A 1 5.23 -10.21 -13.74
C MET A 1 3.78 -10.24 -14.24
N TYR A 2 3.17 -11.41 -14.49
CA TYR A 2 1.78 -11.51 -14.97
C TYR A 2 0.73 -10.76 -14.11
N TRP A 3 0.82 -10.82 -12.78
CA TRP A 3 -0.15 -10.16 -11.89
C TRP A 3 -0.04 -8.63 -11.84
N ILE A 4 1.10 -8.05 -12.22
CA ILE A 4 1.25 -6.58 -12.32
C ILE A 4 0.38 -6.05 -13.47
N ALA A 5 0.31 -6.80 -14.58
CA ALA A 5 -0.58 -6.46 -15.69
C ALA A 5 -2.06 -6.51 -15.28
N VAL A 6 -2.43 -7.40 -14.36
CA VAL A 6 -3.79 -7.48 -13.79
C VAL A 6 -4.09 -6.22 -12.99
N ALA A 7 -3.21 -5.78 -12.08
CA ALA A 7 -3.40 -4.51 -11.35
C ALA A 7 -3.47 -3.29 -12.29
N TYR A 8 -2.64 -3.27 -13.34
CA TYR A 8 -2.64 -2.19 -14.34
C TYR A 8 -3.90 -2.16 -15.22
N SER A 9 -4.70 -3.23 -15.26
CA SER A 9 -5.94 -3.24 -16.03
C SER A 9 -7.01 -2.29 -15.44
N ALA A 10 -6.95 -2.00 -14.13
CA ALA A 10 -7.90 -1.09 -13.47
C ALA A 10 -7.85 0.35 -14.04
N PRO A 11 -6.69 1.06 -14.07
CA PRO A 11 -6.63 2.38 -14.68
C PRO A 11 -6.92 2.37 -16.19
N ILE A 12 -6.60 1.28 -16.91
CA ILE A 12 -6.96 1.13 -18.33
C ILE A 12 -8.49 1.08 -18.47
N ALA A 13 -9.18 0.25 -17.70
CA ALA A 13 -10.63 0.11 -17.76
C ALA A 13 -11.34 1.44 -17.44
N ILE A 14 -10.83 2.19 -16.45
CA ILE A 14 -11.32 3.53 -16.14
C ILE A 14 -11.13 4.46 -17.34
N ALA A 15 -9.94 4.52 -17.94
CA ALA A 15 -9.67 5.37 -19.10
C ALA A 15 -10.57 4.99 -20.31
N THR A 16 -10.71 3.70 -20.61
CA THR A 16 -11.60 3.21 -21.68
C THR A 16 -13.06 3.58 -21.39
N THR A 17 -13.51 3.43 -20.15
CA THR A 17 -14.87 3.81 -19.76
C THR A 17 -15.09 5.30 -19.98
N VAL A 18 -14.20 6.16 -19.48
CA VAL A 18 -14.34 7.63 -19.58
C VAL A 18 -14.24 8.15 -21.02
N PHE A 19 -13.27 7.67 -21.80
CA PHE A 19 -12.98 8.23 -23.12
C PHE A 19 -13.75 7.56 -24.27
N LEU A 20 -14.22 6.32 -24.11
CA LEU A 20 -14.87 5.57 -25.19
C LEU A 20 -16.30 5.15 -24.87
N ILE A 21 -16.59 4.65 -23.66
CA ILE A 21 -17.91 4.10 -23.32
C ILE A 21 -18.88 5.18 -22.84
N TYR A 22 -18.44 6.08 -21.96
CA TYR A 22 -19.21 7.17 -21.40
C TYR A 22 -19.83 8.12 -22.45
N PRO A 23 -19.15 8.52 -23.54
CA PRO A 23 -19.78 9.31 -24.61
C PRO A 23 -20.89 8.56 -25.38
N ILE A 24 -21.13 7.28 -25.10
CA ILE A 24 -22.13 6.45 -25.79
C ILE A 24 -23.40 6.23 -24.92
N GLY A 25 -23.44 6.50 -23.60
CA GLY A 25 -24.72 6.30 -22.88
C GLY A 25 -24.95 6.50 -21.36
N GLN A 26 -24.09 7.09 -20.51
CA GLN A 26 -24.51 7.36 -19.09
C GLN A 26 -23.67 8.42 -18.34
N GLU A 27 -24.18 8.89 -17.17
CA GLU A 27 -23.95 10.22 -16.55
C GLU A 27 -23.37 10.23 -15.10
N SER A 28 -22.60 9.23 -14.61
CA SER A 28 -22.10 9.30 -13.21
C SER A 28 -20.67 8.83 -12.96
N PHE A 29 -19.89 9.70 -12.31
CA PHE A 29 -18.49 9.51 -11.89
C PHE A 29 -18.32 9.09 -10.41
N SER A 30 -19.41 9.01 -9.64
CA SER A 30 -19.33 8.95 -8.17
C SER A 30 -18.79 7.62 -7.62
N ASP A 31 -18.85 6.53 -8.39
CA ASP A 31 -18.50 5.18 -7.92
C ASP A 31 -16.97 4.97 -7.79
N GLY A 32 -16.16 5.76 -8.51
CA GLY A 32 -14.69 5.68 -8.44
C GLY A 32 -14.07 6.27 -7.17
N VAL A 33 -14.79 7.15 -6.46
CA VAL A 33 -14.24 7.92 -5.33
C VAL A 33 -13.95 7.03 -4.12
N ALA A 34 -14.81 6.06 -3.82
CA ALA A 34 -14.65 5.18 -2.67
C ALA A 34 -13.35 4.35 -2.75
N GLY A 35 -13.03 3.81 -3.95
CA GLY A 35 -11.80 3.07 -4.18
C GLY A 35 -10.54 3.94 -4.06
N VAL A 36 -10.57 5.15 -4.61
CA VAL A 36 -9.43 6.09 -4.52
C VAL A 36 -9.21 6.57 -3.07
N CYS A 37 -10.28 6.86 -2.35
CA CYS A 37 -10.20 7.25 -0.94
C CYS A 37 -9.68 6.10 -0.07
N GLY A 38 -10.15 4.86 -0.29
CA GLY A 38 -9.63 3.69 0.41
C GLY A 38 -8.15 3.42 0.12
N GLY A 39 -7.76 3.41 -1.16
CA GLY A 39 -6.38 3.18 -1.57
C GLY A 39 -5.40 4.22 -1.03
N SER A 40 -5.77 5.50 -1.03
CA SER A 40 -4.94 6.57 -0.48
C SER A 40 -4.78 6.47 1.05
N LEU A 41 -5.85 6.11 1.77
CA LEU A 41 -5.80 5.86 3.20
C LEU A 41 -4.88 4.68 3.55
N PHE A 42 -5.03 3.54 2.89
CA PHE A 42 -4.19 2.38 3.17
C PHE A 42 -2.74 2.56 2.71
N SER A 43 -2.49 3.34 1.64
CA SER A 43 -1.13 3.75 1.26
C SER A 43 -0.46 4.56 2.36
N ALA A 44 -1.17 5.53 2.95
CA ALA A 44 -0.66 6.34 4.06
C ALA A 44 -0.42 5.51 5.32
N ILE A 45 -1.37 4.63 5.69
CA ILE A 45 -1.21 3.72 6.84
C ILE A 45 0.01 2.82 6.64
N TYR A 46 0.13 2.18 5.48
CA TYR A 46 1.26 1.30 5.18
C TYR A 46 2.60 2.03 5.28
N GLY A 47 2.73 3.18 4.61
CA GLY A 47 3.95 3.99 4.67
C GLY A 47 4.31 4.42 6.09
N SER A 48 3.31 4.81 6.90
CA SER A 48 3.53 5.20 8.29
C SER A 48 3.99 4.03 9.18
N LEU A 49 3.38 2.85 9.03
CA LEU A 49 3.73 1.66 9.80
C LEU A 49 5.14 1.17 9.48
N VAL A 50 5.49 1.10 8.20
CA VAL A 50 6.85 0.73 7.77
C VAL A 50 7.88 1.73 8.31
N THR A 51 7.63 3.03 8.14
CA THR A 51 8.56 4.07 8.61
C THR A 51 8.74 4.05 10.13
N SER A 52 7.67 3.79 10.89
CA SER A 52 7.73 3.71 12.35
C SER A 52 8.44 2.46 12.90
N SER A 53 8.62 1.43 12.08
CA SER A 53 9.19 0.14 12.47
C SER A 53 10.52 -0.16 11.76
N LEU A 54 11.14 0.85 11.15
CA LEU A 54 12.48 0.74 10.58
C LEU A 54 13.48 0.29 11.64
N ILE A 55 14.33 -0.65 11.26
CA ILE A 55 15.47 -1.08 12.07
C ILE A 55 16.57 -0.06 11.80
N ARG A 56 16.80 0.84 12.75
CA ARG A 56 17.79 1.91 12.61
C ARG A 56 19.17 1.45 13.08
N GLU A 57 20.14 1.52 12.17
CA GLU A 57 21.54 1.19 12.41
C GLU A 57 22.45 2.44 12.29
N THR A 58 21.96 3.52 11.68
CA THR A 58 22.63 4.83 11.55
C THR A 58 22.56 5.68 12.81
N THR A 59 23.48 6.65 12.88
CA THR A 59 23.49 7.67 13.94
C THR A 59 22.35 8.69 13.76
N GLU A 60 22.03 9.46 14.80
CA GLU A 60 20.95 10.46 14.74
C GLU A 60 21.19 11.63 13.77
N ASN A 61 22.44 11.81 13.34
CA ASN A 61 22.85 12.89 12.44
C ASN A 61 22.84 12.47 10.96
N GLU A 62 22.66 11.19 10.70
CA GLU A 62 22.58 10.61 9.35
C GLU A 62 21.12 10.30 9.01
N PRO A 63 20.72 10.37 7.74
CA PRO A 63 19.35 10.10 7.36
C PRO A 63 19.08 8.58 7.35
N ALA A 64 17.93 8.17 7.89
CA ALA A 64 17.58 6.75 8.08
C ALA A 64 17.47 5.92 6.78
N ASN A 65 17.42 6.58 5.61
CA ASN A 65 17.41 5.88 4.32
C ASN A 65 18.79 5.34 3.93
N GLU A 66 19.88 5.83 4.53
CA GLU A 66 21.24 5.31 4.30
C GLU A 66 21.46 3.92 4.91
N ASP A 67 20.63 3.53 5.89
CA ASP A 67 20.62 2.18 6.45
C ASP A 67 20.22 1.11 5.43
N TYR A 68 19.41 1.48 4.43
CA TYR A 68 18.97 0.54 3.41
C TYR A 68 20.00 0.42 2.28
N ARG A 69 20.40 -0.82 1.99
CA ARG A 69 21.26 -1.15 0.85
C ARG A 69 20.48 -1.91 -0.21
N PHE A 70 20.63 -1.47 -1.46
CA PHE A 70 20.02 -2.17 -2.59
C PHE A 70 20.52 -3.63 -2.67
N SER A 71 19.59 -4.56 -2.80
CA SER A 71 19.83 -6.02 -2.83
C SER A 71 20.31 -6.64 -1.50
N GLN A 72 20.05 -6.01 -0.36
CA GLN A 72 20.20 -6.67 0.93
C GLN A 72 19.21 -7.84 1.08
N GLU A 73 19.59 -8.87 1.83
CA GLU A 73 18.75 -10.06 2.07
C GLU A 73 17.76 -9.87 3.23
N GLU A 74 18.12 -9.02 4.20
CA GLU A 74 17.31 -8.78 5.41
C GLU A 74 16.26 -7.68 5.20
N GLU A 75 15.11 -7.85 5.85
CA GLU A 75 14.01 -6.87 5.84
C GLU A 75 14.41 -5.61 6.62
N THR A 76 14.18 -4.42 6.04
CA THR A 76 14.56 -3.12 6.64
C THR A 76 13.69 -2.69 7.82
N TYR A 77 12.55 -3.36 8.02
CA TYR A 77 11.57 -3.00 9.03
C TYR A 77 11.06 -4.24 9.77
N ASN A 78 10.60 -4.05 11.00
CA ASN A 78 10.08 -5.12 11.82
C ASN A 78 8.56 -5.23 11.69
N ILE A 79 8.09 -6.17 10.85
CA ILE A 79 6.66 -6.42 10.66
C ILE A 79 5.93 -6.84 11.94
N VAL A 80 6.61 -7.50 12.88
CA VAL A 80 6.00 -7.91 14.15
C VAL A 80 5.73 -6.70 15.03
N ALA A 81 6.66 -5.74 15.07
CA ALA A 81 6.48 -4.47 15.78
C ALA A 81 5.36 -3.63 15.15
N ALA A 82 5.33 -3.53 13.82
CA ALA A 82 4.26 -2.84 13.09
C ALA A 82 2.88 -3.48 13.34
N HIS A 83 2.82 -4.82 13.33
CA HIS A 83 1.61 -5.59 13.60
C HIS A 83 1.09 -5.35 15.01
N ASP A 84 1.96 -5.43 16.02
CA ASP A 84 1.60 -5.19 17.43
C ASP A 84 1.13 -3.74 17.64
N TYR A 85 1.82 -2.75 17.09
CA TYR A 85 1.40 -1.34 17.16
C TYR A 85 0.00 -1.15 16.56
N PHE A 86 -0.21 -1.60 15.33
CA PHE A 86 -1.51 -1.44 14.66
C PHE A 86 -2.62 -2.28 15.31
N GLY A 87 -2.27 -3.47 15.80
CA GLY A 87 -3.18 -4.36 16.52
C GLY A 87 -3.67 -3.77 17.83
N ARG A 88 -2.83 -3.00 18.54
CA ARG A 88 -3.21 -2.22 19.71
C ARG A 88 -4.03 -0.98 19.37
N LEU A 89 -3.77 -0.35 18.23
CA LEU A 89 -4.45 0.87 17.81
C LEU A 89 -5.93 0.63 17.44
N ILE A 90 -6.21 -0.47 16.75
CA ILE A 90 -7.57 -0.78 16.24
C ILE A 90 -8.12 -2.04 16.91
N PHE A 91 -7.70 -3.22 16.44
CA PHE A 91 -8.01 -4.53 17.02
C PHE A 91 -6.96 -5.53 16.55
N GLN A 92 -6.50 -6.43 17.43
CA GLN A 92 -5.41 -7.36 17.12
C GLN A 92 -5.66 -8.19 15.85
N TYR A 93 -6.90 -8.66 15.65
CA TYR A 93 -7.27 -9.49 14.49
C TYR A 93 -7.41 -8.68 13.19
N ALA A 94 -7.56 -7.36 13.27
CA ALA A 94 -7.63 -6.49 12.10
C ALA A 94 -6.25 -6.11 11.55
N SER A 95 -5.17 -6.52 12.23
CA SER A 95 -3.80 -6.22 11.84
C SER A 95 -3.17 -7.37 11.04
N PHE A 96 -2.29 -7.04 10.09
CA PHE A 96 -1.59 -8.03 9.27
C PHE A 96 -0.29 -8.45 9.94
N ASN A 97 -0.09 -9.76 10.14
CA ASN A 97 1.18 -10.34 10.59
C ASN A 97 1.94 -11.06 9.46
N ASN A 98 1.38 -11.07 8.26
CA ASN A 98 1.95 -11.69 7.07
C ASN A 98 2.11 -10.63 5.97
N SER A 99 3.36 -10.35 5.58
CA SER A 99 3.68 -9.33 4.58
C SER A 99 3.03 -9.61 3.23
N ARG A 100 2.90 -10.87 2.82
CA ARG A 100 2.30 -11.26 1.54
C ARG A 100 0.81 -11.00 1.51
N SER A 101 0.10 -11.30 2.61
CA SER A 101 -1.33 -11.02 2.72
C SER A 101 -1.60 -9.51 2.75
N LEU A 102 -0.73 -8.75 3.43
CA LEU A 102 -0.80 -7.29 3.45
C LEU A 102 -0.64 -6.72 2.03
N HIS A 103 0.42 -7.12 1.32
CA HIS A 103 0.69 -6.61 -0.03
C HIS A 103 -0.38 -7.03 -1.03
N PHE A 104 -0.96 -8.23 -0.88
CA PHE A 104 -2.10 -8.65 -1.68
C PHE A 104 -3.32 -7.75 -1.42
N PHE A 105 -3.62 -7.45 -0.15
CA PHE A 105 -4.71 -6.54 0.23
C PHE A 105 -4.52 -5.12 -0.34
N LEU A 106 -3.29 -4.59 -0.34
CA LEU A 106 -3.00 -3.28 -0.93
C LEU A 106 -3.13 -3.24 -2.46
N ALA A 107 -3.06 -4.40 -3.13
CA ALA A 107 -3.13 -4.50 -4.59
C ALA A 107 -4.54 -4.82 -5.12
N ALA A 108 -5.46 -5.20 -4.25
CA ALA A 108 -6.85 -5.58 -4.58
C ALA A 108 -7.78 -4.37 -4.51
#